data_AF-A0A3B4T747-F1
#
_entry.id   AF-A0A3B4T747-F1
#
_cell.length_a   1.000
_cell.length_b   1.000
_cell.length_c   1.000
_cell.angle_alpha   90.00
_cell.angle_beta   90.00
_cell.angle_gamma   90.00
#
_symmetry.space_group_name_H-M   'P 1'
#
loop_
_entity.id
_entity.type
_entity.pdbx_description
1 polymer ?
#
loop_
_entity_poly.entity_id
_entity_poly.type
_entity_poly.pdbx_seq_one_letter_code
_entity_poly.pdbx_strand_id
1 'polypeptide(L)'
;IGRLVLNNIYLKVKVLLFWYVNLRKNWTEAQSYCRMKFIDLATVNNEDDNQRLVTLALNTTERKSNNTWIGLYDDINCWKWSMEDENIYVDRDTDFFTWLNGNPDNEKGKEHCVLYHNTMNLNDVSCKNLQPFICYDGRNKLI
;
A
#
# COMPACT_ATOMS: atom_id res chain seq x y z
N ILE A 1 -48.95 25.13 3.31
CA ILE A 1 -47.60 25.78 3.30
C ILE A 1 -46.62 24.73 3.78
N GLY A 2 -45.82 24.20 2.84
CA GLY A 2 -44.99 23.02 3.05
C GLY A 2 -43.75 23.30 3.91
N ARG A 3 -43.36 22.29 4.69
CA ARG A 3 -42.05 22.22 5.33
C ARG A 3 -41.27 21.13 4.61
N LEU A 4 -40.41 21.54 3.68
CA LEU A 4 -39.38 20.67 3.10
C LEU A 4 -38.45 20.25 4.24
N VAL A 5 -38.56 19.00 4.69
CA VAL A 5 -37.53 18.37 5.48
C VAL A 5 -36.44 18.00 4.48
N LEU A 6 -35.40 18.85 4.38
CA LEU A 6 -34.21 18.50 3.62
C LEU A 6 -33.53 17.35 4.36
N ASN A 7 -33.70 16.15 3.82
CA ASN A 7 -32.91 14.99 4.15
C ASN A 7 -31.44 15.37 4.05
N ASN A 8 -30.74 15.42 5.19
CA ASN A 8 -29.29 15.58 5.24
C ASN A 8 -28.65 14.26 4.81
N ILE A 9 -28.83 13.89 3.54
CA ILE A 9 -28.05 12.86 2.88
C ILE A 9 -26.75 13.55 2.48
N TYR A 10 -25.85 13.70 3.45
CA TYR A 10 -24.44 13.67 3.08
C TYR A 10 -24.25 12.26 2.50
N LEU A 11 -24.25 12.15 1.18
CA LEU A 11 -23.61 11.02 0.51
C LEU A 11 -22.21 10.97 1.13
N LYS A 12 -21.96 10.02 2.03
CA LYS A 12 -20.59 9.62 2.38
C LYS A 12 -20.02 9.07 1.08
N VAL A 13 -19.54 9.96 0.22
CA VAL A 13 -18.70 9.60 -0.91
C VAL A 13 -17.53 8.91 -0.26
N LYS A 14 -17.46 7.58 -0.40
CA LYS A 14 -16.33 6.79 0.08
C LYS A 14 -15.16 7.19 -0.82
N VAL A 15 -14.43 8.22 -0.40
CA VAL A 15 -13.18 8.60 -1.03
C VAL A 15 -12.22 7.43 -0.81
N LEU A 16 -11.91 6.70 -1.88
CA LEU A 16 -10.92 5.64 -1.83
C LEU A 16 -9.54 6.30 -1.79
N LEU A 17 -8.93 6.21 -0.62
CA LEU A 17 -7.57 6.68 -0.36
C LEU A 17 -6.51 5.78 -1.03
N PHE A 18 -6.88 4.55 -1.34
CA PHE A 18 -6.01 3.52 -1.89
C PHE A 18 -6.67 2.83 -3.08
N TRP A 19 -5.87 2.52 -4.09
CA TRP A 19 -6.31 1.92 -5.36
C TRP A 19 -5.44 0.73 -5.73
N TYR A 20 -6.04 -0.45 -5.79
CA TYR A 20 -5.38 -1.65 -6.31
C TYR A 20 -5.27 -1.59 -7.83
N VAL A 21 -4.08 -1.84 -8.36
CA VAL A 21 -3.79 -1.85 -9.79
C VAL A 21 -3.39 -3.26 -10.22
N ASN A 22 -4.23 -3.90 -11.03
CA ASN A 22 -3.99 -5.25 -11.56
C ASN A 22 -3.05 -5.26 -12.78
N LEU A 23 -1.93 -4.56 -12.69
CA LEU A 23 -0.85 -4.62 -13.69
C LEU A 23 0.39 -5.16 -13.00
N ARG A 24 1.05 -6.15 -13.59
CA ARG A 24 2.29 -6.67 -13.02
C ARG A 24 3.47 -5.81 -13.46
N LYS A 25 4.15 -5.21 -12.50
CA LYS A 25 5.28 -4.31 -12.70
C LYS A 25 6.36 -4.59 -11.66
N ASN A 26 7.61 -4.28 -11.99
CA ASN A 26 8.64 -4.21 -10.96
C ASN A 26 8.35 -3.01 -10.03
N TRP A 27 8.99 -2.96 -8.87
CA TRP A 27 8.65 -1.97 -7.85
C TRP A 27 8.79 -0.52 -8.37
N THR A 28 9.88 -0.21 -9.08
CA THR A 28 10.14 1.13 -9.64
C THR A 28 9.11 1.51 -10.72
N GLU A 29 8.73 0.57 -11.58
CA GLU A 29 7.70 0.78 -12.59
C GLU A 29 6.31 0.97 -11.96
N ALA A 30 6.02 0.24 -10.87
CA ALA A 30 4.79 0.38 -10.11
C ALA A 30 4.70 1.77 -9.45
N GLN A 31 5.78 2.21 -8.80
CA GLN A 31 5.92 3.56 -8.26
C GLN A 31 5.70 4.63 -9.33
N SER A 32 6.38 4.49 -10.47
CA SER A 32 6.25 5.42 -11.59
C SER A 32 4.81 5.48 -12.12
N TYR A 33 4.12 4.34 -12.20
CA TYR A 33 2.71 4.29 -12.56
C TYR A 33 1.85 5.03 -11.54
N CYS A 34 2.06 4.79 -10.24
CA CYS A 34 1.31 5.46 -9.20
C CYS A 34 1.54 6.97 -9.22
N ARG A 35 2.77 7.45 -9.38
CA ARG A 35 3.07 8.89 -9.50
C ARG A 35 2.48 9.54 -10.76
N MET A 36 2.31 8.75 -11.83
CA MET A 36 1.66 9.24 -13.06
C MET A 36 0.12 9.33 -12.94
N LYS A 37 -0.50 8.43 -12.18
CA LYS A 37 -1.98 8.28 -12.14
C LYS A 37 -2.62 8.69 -10.83
N PHE A 38 -1.86 8.73 -9.76
CA PHE A 38 -2.22 8.93 -8.35
C PHE A 38 -1.15 9.82 -7.67
N ILE A 39 -0.88 9.63 -6.38
CA ILE A 39 0.21 10.33 -5.67
C ILE A 39 1.48 9.47 -5.66
N ASP A 40 1.44 8.28 -5.07
CA ASP A 40 2.59 7.36 -4.98
C ASP A 40 2.09 5.92 -4.72
N LEU A 41 2.99 4.95 -4.55
CA LEU A 41 2.66 3.66 -3.92
C LEU A 41 2.13 3.88 -2.50
N ALA A 42 1.29 2.95 -2.06
CA ALA A 42 0.63 3.06 -0.77
C ALA A 42 1.63 3.06 0.39
N THR A 43 1.41 4.00 1.32
CA THR A 43 2.09 4.10 2.61
C THR A 43 1.14 3.66 3.72
N VAL A 44 1.65 2.94 4.70
CA VAL A 44 0.90 2.53 5.90
C VAL A 44 1.28 3.45 7.05
N ASN A 45 0.35 4.29 7.51
CA ASN A 45 0.61 5.22 8.61
C ASN A 45 0.07 4.74 9.96
N ASN A 46 -0.84 3.76 9.95
CA ASN A 46 -1.53 3.23 11.13
C ASN A 46 -2.22 1.90 10.80
N GLU A 47 -2.81 1.29 11.81
CA GLU A 47 -3.50 0.00 11.67
C GLU A 47 -4.70 0.05 10.70
N ASP A 48 -5.46 1.15 10.68
CA ASP A 48 -6.59 1.32 9.75
C ASP A 48 -6.13 1.30 8.29
N ASP A 49 -5.01 1.97 7.98
CA ASP A 49 -4.40 1.93 6.66
C ASP A 49 -3.96 0.49 6.32
N ASN A 50 -3.30 -0.20 7.24
CA ASN A 50 -2.87 -1.59 7.05
C ASN A 50 -4.05 -2.51 6.72
N GLN A 51 -5.12 -2.45 7.53
CA GLN A 51 -6.34 -3.25 7.34
C GLN A 51 -7.01 -2.96 5.98
N ARG A 52 -7.02 -1.68 5.55
CA ARG A 52 -7.56 -1.29 4.24
C ARG A 52 -6.73 -1.86 3.09
N LEU A 53 -5.40 -1.78 3.16
CA LEU A 53 -4.53 -2.31 2.12
C LEU A 53 -4.62 -3.83 2.03
N VAL A 54 -4.60 -4.54 3.16
CA VAL A 54 -4.81 -5.99 3.24
C VAL A 54 -6.16 -6.38 2.60
N THR A 55 -7.23 -5.66 2.95
CA THR A 55 -8.56 -5.90 2.38
C THR A 55 -8.58 -5.68 0.86
N LEU A 56 -7.88 -4.66 0.35
CA LEU A 56 -7.76 -4.40 -1.08
C LEU A 56 -6.97 -5.50 -1.80
N ALA A 57 -5.88 -5.98 -1.21
CA ALA A 57 -5.08 -7.08 -1.77
C ALA A 57 -5.88 -8.40 -1.82
N LEU A 58 -6.70 -8.69 -0.81
CA LEU A 58 -7.51 -9.91 -0.73
C LEU A 58 -8.72 -9.93 -1.68
N ASN A 59 -9.37 -8.79 -1.89
CA ASN A 59 -10.65 -8.73 -2.61
C ASN A 59 -10.51 -8.78 -4.15
N THR A 60 -9.40 -9.27 -4.66
CA THR A 60 -9.11 -9.32 -6.09
C THR A 60 -9.48 -10.69 -6.67
N THR A 61 -9.96 -10.70 -7.90
CA THR A 61 -10.51 -11.89 -8.57
C THR A 61 -9.43 -12.88 -9.02
N GLU A 62 -8.17 -12.48 -9.03
CA GLU A 62 -7.03 -13.30 -9.48
C GLU A 62 -6.25 -13.90 -8.31
N ARG A 63 -6.85 -14.89 -7.63
CA ARG A 63 -6.29 -15.62 -6.48
C ARG A 63 -4.97 -16.39 -6.71
N LYS A 64 -4.32 -16.25 -7.87
CA LYS A 64 -3.13 -17.06 -8.22
C LYS A 64 -1.81 -16.48 -7.68
N SER A 65 -1.81 -15.24 -7.20
CA SER A 65 -0.75 -14.70 -6.33
C SER A 65 -1.26 -13.40 -5.71
N ASN A 66 -1.50 -13.40 -4.40
CA ASN A 66 -1.95 -12.22 -3.65
C ASN A 66 -0.78 -11.27 -3.30
N ASN A 67 0.40 -11.51 -3.88
CA ASN A 67 1.58 -10.71 -3.64
C ASN A 67 1.38 -9.31 -4.23
N THR A 68 1.42 -8.28 -3.40
CA THR A 68 1.05 -6.93 -3.82
C THR A 68 2.03 -5.89 -3.29
N TRP A 69 2.68 -5.14 -4.20
CA TRP A 69 3.61 -4.09 -3.81
C TRP A 69 2.95 -2.96 -3.02
N ILE A 70 3.70 -2.44 -2.05
CA ILE A 70 3.46 -1.18 -1.35
C ILE A 70 4.70 -0.29 -1.44
N GLY A 71 4.62 0.93 -0.92
CA GLY A 71 5.68 1.93 -1.04
C GLY A 71 6.89 1.72 -0.13
N LEU A 72 6.99 0.63 0.64
CA LEU A 72 8.09 0.39 1.57
C LEU A 72 9.29 -0.22 0.82
N TYR A 73 10.47 0.40 0.95
CA TYR A 73 11.69 0.01 0.22
C TYR A 73 12.99 0.44 0.95
N ASP A 74 14.14 0.08 0.36
CA ASP A 74 15.52 0.48 0.72
C ASP A 74 16.25 -0.46 1.71
N ASP A 75 16.67 0.04 2.88
CA ASP A 75 17.55 -0.65 3.83
C ASP A 75 16.76 -1.52 4.81
N ILE A 76 17.13 -2.80 4.93
CA ILE A 76 16.54 -3.77 5.86
C ILE A 76 16.51 -3.29 7.34
N ASN A 77 17.43 -2.40 7.72
CA ASN A 77 17.52 -1.84 9.06
C ASN A 77 16.79 -0.49 9.20
N CYS A 78 16.39 0.12 8.07
CA CYS A 78 15.99 1.51 7.98
C CYS A 78 15.04 1.68 6.77
N TRP A 79 13.90 0.98 6.80
CA TRP A 79 12.93 1.01 5.71
C TRP A 79 12.37 2.41 5.49
N LYS A 80 12.09 2.76 4.23
CA LYS A 80 11.55 4.06 3.86
C LYS A 80 10.27 3.89 3.06
N TRP A 81 9.34 4.83 3.25
CA TRP A 81 8.20 4.97 2.37
C TRP A 81 8.56 5.78 1.13
N SER A 82 8.02 5.39 -0.02
CA SER A 82 8.27 6.04 -1.31
C SER A 82 7.60 7.40 -1.45
N MET A 83 6.50 7.62 -0.73
CA MET A 83 5.76 8.89 -0.75
C MET A 83 6.54 9.95 0.05
N GLU A 84 6.89 11.05 -0.63
CA GLU A 84 7.62 12.16 -0.02
C GLU A 84 6.71 12.93 0.94
N ASP A 85 7.07 12.94 2.23
CA ASP A 85 6.98 14.14 3.06
C ASP A 85 7.94 14.13 4.26
N GLU A 86 8.56 13.00 4.60
CA GLU A 86 9.69 12.92 5.51
C GLU A 86 10.43 11.64 5.14
N ASN A 87 11.76 11.57 5.28
CA ASN A 87 12.47 10.28 5.33
C ASN A 87 12.04 9.57 6.63
N ILE A 88 10.77 9.18 6.73
CA ILE A 88 10.22 8.45 7.88
C ILE A 88 10.77 7.05 7.75
N TYR A 89 11.93 6.88 8.38
CA TYR A 89 12.46 5.57 8.67
C TYR A 89 11.44 4.83 9.52
N VAL A 90 10.99 3.69 9.03
CA VAL A 90 10.11 2.80 9.78
C VAL A 90 10.96 1.69 10.35
N ASP A 91 10.94 1.60 11.67
CA ASP A 91 11.53 0.46 12.37
C ASP A 91 10.79 -0.81 11.93
N ARG A 92 11.55 -1.91 11.80
CA ARG A 92 11.01 -3.25 11.58
C ARG A 92 9.90 -3.58 12.57
N ASP A 93 10.05 -3.14 13.82
CA ASP A 93 9.19 -3.51 14.95
C ASP A 93 8.04 -2.52 15.20
N THR A 94 7.50 -1.91 14.14
CA THR A 94 6.30 -1.07 14.27
C THR A 94 5.04 -1.87 14.58
N ASP A 95 4.10 -1.26 15.32
CA ASP A 95 2.90 -1.95 15.83
C ASP A 95 1.77 -2.13 14.81
N PHE A 96 1.83 -1.45 13.65
CA PHE A 96 0.69 -1.38 12.72
C PHE A 96 0.75 -2.34 11.53
N PHE A 97 1.84 -3.07 11.33
CA PHE A 97 1.92 -4.18 10.38
C PHE A 97 2.76 -5.32 10.94
N THR A 98 2.72 -6.48 10.30
CA THR A 98 3.46 -7.66 10.76
C THR A 98 4.23 -8.27 9.60
N TRP A 99 5.51 -8.56 9.84
CA TRP A 99 6.35 -9.29 8.89
C TRP A 99 5.96 -10.77 8.84
N LEU A 100 6.14 -11.39 7.68
CA LEU A 100 6.07 -12.84 7.55
C LEU A 100 7.14 -13.46 8.46
N ASN A 101 6.82 -14.59 9.10
CA ASN A 101 7.78 -15.24 9.99
C ASN A 101 9.14 -15.45 9.29
N GLY A 102 10.22 -14.98 9.91
CA GLY A 102 11.57 -15.02 9.35
C GLY A 102 11.99 -13.76 8.57
N ASN A 103 11.06 -12.86 8.25
CA ASN A 103 11.31 -11.65 7.46
C ASN A 103 11.42 -10.38 8.35
N PRO A 104 12.07 -9.31 7.86
CA PRO A 104 12.81 -9.29 6.61
C PRO A 104 14.14 -10.05 6.71
N ASP A 105 14.44 -10.85 5.69
CA ASP A 105 15.58 -11.79 5.66
C ASP A 105 16.69 -11.40 4.67
N ASN A 106 16.41 -10.43 3.78
CA ASN A 106 17.27 -9.95 2.73
C ASN A 106 17.92 -11.09 1.92
N GLU A 107 17.11 -12.01 1.38
CA GLU A 107 17.61 -13.20 0.70
C GLU A 107 18.69 -12.86 -0.34
N LYS A 108 19.91 -13.39 -0.14
CA LYS A 108 21.09 -13.18 -1.01
C LYS A 108 21.50 -11.70 -1.17
N GLY A 109 21.09 -10.81 -0.26
CA GLY A 109 21.41 -9.38 -0.30
C GLY A 109 20.65 -8.60 -1.38
N LYS A 110 19.49 -9.09 -1.82
CA LYS A 110 18.78 -8.57 -3.01
C LYS A 110 17.35 -8.10 -2.75
N GLU A 111 16.88 -8.15 -1.51
CA GLU A 111 15.47 -7.95 -1.19
C GLU A 111 15.24 -6.62 -0.51
N HIS A 112 15.11 -5.58 -1.33
CA HIS A 112 15.09 -4.17 -0.91
C HIS A 112 13.72 -3.51 -1.15
N CYS A 113 12.68 -4.30 -1.43
CA CYS A 113 11.33 -3.81 -1.70
C CYS A 113 10.31 -4.73 -1.04
N VAL A 114 9.22 -4.15 -0.53
CA VAL A 114 8.27 -4.88 0.31
C VAL A 114 6.91 -5.02 -0.35
N LEU A 115 6.30 -6.18 -0.17
CA LEU A 115 4.93 -6.49 -0.57
C LEU A 115 4.14 -7.12 0.55
N TYR A 116 2.81 -7.08 0.44
CA TYR A 116 1.96 -8.02 1.17
C TYR A 116 2.07 -9.39 0.53
N HIS A 117 2.55 -10.39 1.26
CA HIS A 117 2.59 -11.79 0.85
C HIS A 117 1.19 -12.41 0.86
N ASN A 118 1.01 -13.61 0.33
CA ASN A 118 -0.31 -14.25 0.26
C ASN A 118 -1.05 -14.44 1.60
N THR A 119 -0.31 -14.43 2.71
CA THR A 119 -0.81 -14.49 4.09
C THR A 119 -1.16 -13.12 4.66
N MET A 120 -1.01 -12.05 3.87
CA MET A 120 -1.22 -10.64 4.25
C MET A 120 -0.23 -10.07 5.27
N ASN A 121 0.86 -10.79 5.53
CA ASN A 121 2.02 -10.26 6.23
C ASN A 121 3.02 -9.68 5.23
N LEU A 122 3.89 -8.79 5.69
CA LEU A 122 4.90 -8.16 4.84
C LEU A 122 6.06 -9.12 4.53
N ASN A 123 6.58 -9.04 3.32
CA ASN A 123 7.79 -9.74 2.89
C ASN A 123 8.67 -8.76 2.13
N ASP A 124 9.94 -8.66 2.48
CA ASP A 124 10.93 -8.11 1.58
C ASP A 124 11.16 -9.11 0.45
N VAL A 125 11.29 -8.61 -0.77
CA VAL A 125 11.59 -9.41 -1.94
C VAL A 125 12.46 -8.62 -2.90
N SER A 126 13.05 -9.29 -3.88
CA SER A 126 13.68 -8.62 -5.02
C SER A 126 12.74 -7.62 -5.69
N CYS A 127 13.15 -6.35 -5.73
CA CYS A 127 12.44 -5.25 -6.41
C CYS A 127 12.13 -5.51 -7.88
N LYS A 128 12.83 -6.48 -8.50
CA LYS A 128 12.64 -6.88 -9.90
C LYS A 128 11.42 -7.78 -10.13
N ASN A 129 10.81 -8.31 -9.07
CA ASN A 129 9.64 -9.16 -9.17
C ASN A 129 8.46 -8.40 -9.81
N LEU A 130 7.72 -9.06 -10.70
CA LEU A 130 6.57 -8.44 -11.36
C LEU A 130 5.31 -8.74 -10.56
N GLN A 131 4.80 -7.75 -9.82
CA GLN A 131 3.63 -7.90 -8.97
C GLN A 131 2.59 -6.81 -9.25
N PRO A 132 1.30 -7.06 -8.98
CA PRO A 132 0.33 -6.00 -8.82
C PRO A 132 0.71 -5.10 -7.64
N PHE A 133 0.07 -3.94 -7.53
CA PHE A 133 0.47 -2.91 -6.59
C PHE A 133 -0.68 -2.04 -6.14
N ILE A 134 -0.56 -1.41 -4.97
CA ILE A 134 -1.55 -0.47 -4.45
C ILE A 134 -0.98 0.95 -4.50
N CYS A 135 -1.73 1.87 -5.11
CA CYS A 135 -1.41 3.29 -5.13
C CYS A 135 -2.18 4.05 -4.05
N TYR A 136 -1.59 5.12 -3.53
CA TYR A 136 -2.24 6.13 -2.70
C TYR A 136 -2.81 7.25 -3.55
N ASP A 137 -4.09 7.59 -3.35
CA ASP A 137 -4.77 8.71 -3.99
C ASP A 137 -5.28 9.70 -2.93
N GLY A 138 -4.36 10.54 -2.44
CA GLY A 138 -4.66 11.61 -1.48
C GLY A 138 -5.30 12.86 -2.09
N ARG A 139 -5.58 12.89 -3.41
CA ARG A 139 -6.10 14.08 -4.12
C ARG A 139 -7.53 14.48 -3.72
N ASN A 140 -8.17 13.70 -2.86
CA ASN A 140 -9.50 13.93 -2.33
C ASN A 140 -9.54 14.03 -0.79
N LYS A 141 -8.40 14.25 -0.10
CA LYS A 141 -8.43 14.81 1.26
C LYS A 141 -8.95 16.25 1.16
N LEU A 142 -10.28 16.40 1.20
CA LEU A 142 -10.90 17.70 1.47
C LEU A 142 -10.41 18.13 2.85
N ILE A 143 -9.65 19.22 2.90
CA ILE A 143 -9.29 19.97 4.11
C ILE A 143 -10.56 20.60 4.67
#